data_AF-T1E235-F1
#
_entry.id   AF-T1E235-F1
#
_cell.length_a   1.000
_cell.length_b   1.000
_cell.length_c   1.000
_cell.angle_alpha   90.00
_cell.angle_beta   90.00
_cell.angle_gamma   90.00
#
_symmetry.space_group_name_H-M   'P 1'
#
loop_
_entity.id
_entity.type
_entity.pdbx_description
1 polymer ?
#
loop_
_entity_poly.entity_id
_entity_poly.type
_entity_poly.pdbx_seq_one_letter_code
_entity_poly.pdbx_strand_id
1 'polypeptide(L)'
;RTVQYSSLNCSSSISSSIKQQNRPCAGGVGRWFDVGFEVLGVPFVKYFQVCYNVETLSVIYSEHDLLGGSIEKAQINNNRPSFRVGGLKSKIRFPSTYTQNSQRARLESLLGSAELANKYISSSSFFARGHLTPDGDAVLNTWAGATYFYINVAPEWQVINVGNWVRVENAARKVAARLNDTVKIFTGVYDVLTLPDVRGRPVPITLTETNQVEAPKWIWKVVHHPASDSAIALVTLNNPFADSREKPLCNNICAENGWDQQEFQDLRKGFTFCCTVRDLRKVISFIPTKADARNILRFN
;
A
#
# COMPACT_ATOMS: atom_id res chain seq x y z
N ARG A 1 34.72 22.21 25.07
CA ARG A 1 33.37 22.83 25.13
C ARG A 1 32.41 21.72 25.52
N THR A 2 31.80 21.79 26.71
CA THR A 2 30.93 20.73 27.24
C THR A 2 29.49 21.16 27.04
N VAL A 3 28.66 20.31 26.43
CA VAL A 3 27.27 20.61 26.10
C VAL A 3 26.38 19.66 26.89
N GLN A 4 25.36 20.17 27.58
CA GLN A 4 24.35 19.37 28.26
C GLN A 4 23.53 18.61 27.21
N TYR A 5 23.34 17.30 27.36
CA TYR A 5 22.60 16.50 26.37
C TYR A 5 21.18 17.03 26.12
N SER A 6 20.52 17.55 27.15
CA SER A 6 19.20 18.21 27.05
C SER A 6 19.18 19.49 26.22
N SER A 7 20.35 20.09 25.98
CA SER A 7 20.51 21.28 25.12
C SER A 7 20.82 20.94 23.66
N LEU A 8 20.98 19.65 23.32
CA LEU A 8 21.09 19.18 21.94
C LEU A 8 19.69 19.00 21.37
N ASN A 9 19.21 19.98 20.62
CA ASN A 9 18.01 19.86 19.81
C ASN A 9 18.33 20.09 18.33
N CYS A 10 17.52 19.52 17.45
CA CYS A 10 17.57 19.89 16.04
C CYS A 10 16.95 21.29 15.88
N SER A 11 17.59 22.15 15.08
CA SER A 11 17.07 23.49 14.76
C SER A 11 15.74 23.45 14.00
N SER A 12 15.48 22.35 13.29
CA SER A 12 14.19 22.03 12.67
C SER A 12 14.02 20.51 12.50
N SER A 13 12.78 20.06 12.33
CA SER A 13 12.50 18.66 12.01
C SER A 13 13.00 18.31 10.61
N ILE A 14 13.70 17.19 10.47
CA ILE A 14 14.08 16.65 9.17
C ILE A 14 12.80 16.38 8.37
N SER A 15 12.68 17.02 7.21
CA SER A 15 11.55 16.82 6.29
C SER A 15 11.92 15.81 5.23
N SER A 16 11.07 14.81 5.04
CA SER A 16 11.20 13.88 3.92
C SER A 16 10.85 14.55 2.60
N SER A 17 11.48 14.12 1.50
CA SER A 17 11.17 14.52 0.13
C SER A 17 11.06 13.30 -0.79
N ILE A 18 10.62 13.55 -2.03
CA ILE A 18 10.56 12.52 -3.08
C ILE A 18 11.53 12.88 -4.20
N LYS A 19 12.24 11.88 -4.72
CA LYS A 19 13.21 12.05 -5.81
C LYS A 19 12.89 11.10 -6.96
N GLN A 20 12.44 11.65 -8.08
CA GLN A 20 12.20 10.88 -9.29
C GLN A 20 13.52 10.32 -9.83
N GLN A 21 13.51 9.08 -10.27
CA GLN A 21 14.63 8.41 -10.91
C GLN A 21 14.44 8.38 -12.43
N ASN A 22 15.56 8.38 -13.16
CA ASN A 22 15.58 8.27 -14.63
C ASN A 22 15.59 6.81 -15.09
N ARG A 23 14.75 5.97 -14.49
CA ARG A 23 14.61 4.56 -14.88
C ARG A 23 13.14 4.10 -14.81
N PRO A 24 12.68 3.32 -15.80
CA PRO A 24 11.33 2.77 -15.78
C PRO A 24 11.20 1.65 -14.75
N CYS A 25 9.95 1.30 -14.45
CA CYS A 25 9.57 0.14 -13.65
C CYS A 25 8.30 -0.50 -14.25
N ALA A 26 7.93 -1.69 -13.77
CA ALA A 26 6.74 -2.43 -14.23
C ALA A 26 6.61 -2.52 -15.76
N GLY A 27 7.68 -2.97 -16.43
CA GLY A 27 7.69 -3.14 -17.89
C GLY A 27 7.63 -1.84 -18.70
N GLY A 28 7.91 -0.68 -18.09
CA GLY A 28 7.89 0.62 -18.76
C GLY A 28 6.67 1.49 -18.43
N VAL A 29 5.66 0.92 -17.78
CA VAL A 29 4.40 1.62 -17.44
C VAL A 29 4.60 2.62 -16.31
N GLY A 30 5.57 2.37 -15.42
CA GLY A 30 5.84 3.23 -14.27
C GLY A 30 7.22 3.86 -14.30
N ARG A 31 7.41 4.83 -13.40
CA ARG A 31 8.72 5.42 -13.07
C ARG A 31 9.03 5.21 -11.60
N TRP A 32 10.32 5.04 -11.31
CA TRP A 32 10.80 4.93 -9.94
C TRP A 32 10.88 6.30 -9.26
N PHE A 33 10.46 6.35 -8.00
CA PHE A 33 10.62 7.48 -7.10
C PHE A 33 11.19 6.98 -5.78
N ASP A 34 12.24 7.65 -5.31
CA ASP A 34 12.79 7.42 -3.99
C ASP A 34 12.08 8.33 -2.99
N VAL A 35 11.70 7.78 -1.85
CA VAL A 35 11.15 8.55 -0.72
C VAL A 35 12.12 8.43 0.43
N GLY A 36 12.50 9.56 1.03
CA GLY A 36 13.59 9.62 1.97
C GLY A 36 13.94 11.04 2.38
N PHE A 37 15.22 11.27 2.66
CA PHE A 37 15.67 12.50 3.30
C PHE A 37 16.84 13.14 2.55
N GLU A 38 16.75 14.46 2.38
CA GLU A 38 17.88 15.30 1.99
C GLU A 38 18.61 15.75 3.25
N VAL A 39 19.89 15.38 3.34
CA VAL A 39 20.76 15.73 4.46
C VAL A 39 22.00 16.39 3.90
N LEU A 40 22.37 17.54 4.45
CA LEU A 40 23.48 18.34 3.96
C LEU A 40 24.78 17.52 4.00
N GLY A 41 25.51 17.52 2.88
CA GLY A 41 26.81 16.85 2.77
C GLY A 41 26.75 15.32 2.60
N VAL A 42 25.57 14.72 2.48
CA VAL A 42 25.43 13.28 2.15
C VAL A 42 24.51 13.07 0.95
N PRO A 43 24.70 11.98 0.18
CA PRO A 43 23.73 11.57 -0.83
C PRO A 43 22.32 11.38 -0.23
N PHE A 44 21.30 11.48 -1.08
CA PHE A 44 19.90 11.28 -0.69
C PHE A 44 19.72 9.97 0.11
N VAL A 45 19.26 10.09 1.34
CA VAL A 45 19.05 8.95 2.24
C VAL A 45 17.68 8.35 1.96
N LYS A 46 17.66 7.39 1.06
CA LYS A 46 16.45 6.65 0.67
C LYS A 46 15.93 5.79 1.82
N TYR A 47 14.65 5.94 2.14
CA TYR A 47 13.94 5.03 3.03
C TYR A 47 13.24 3.91 2.24
N PHE A 48 12.42 4.27 1.26
CA PHE A 48 11.72 3.31 0.40
C PHE A 48 11.66 3.79 -1.05
N GLN A 49 11.26 2.92 -1.97
CA GLN A 49 11.00 3.29 -3.36
C GLN A 49 9.56 2.99 -3.76
N VAL A 50 9.08 3.75 -4.73
CA VAL A 50 7.75 3.60 -5.30
C VAL A 50 7.85 3.55 -6.82
N CYS A 51 7.28 2.51 -7.41
CA CYS A 51 6.98 2.43 -8.82
C CYS A 51 5.60 3.05 -9.07
N TYR A 52 5.56 4.17 -9.80
CA TYR A 52 4.37 5.00 -9.94
C TYR A 52 4.05 5.31 -11.40
N ASN A 53 2.78 5.19 -11.78
CA ASN A 53 2.29 5.61 -13.09
C ASN A 53 1.92 7.09 -13.04
N VAL A 54 2.69 7.93 -13.74
CA VAL A 54 2.48 9.39 -13.75
C VAL A 54 1.32 9.83 -14.65
N GLU A 55 0.86 8.98 -15.54
CA GLU A 55 -0.28 9.25 -16.43
C GLU A 55 -1.59 9.01 -15.70
N THR A 56 -1.74 7.87 -15.05
CA THR A 56 -2.94 7.54 -14.26
C THR A 56 -2.90 8.13 -12.86
N LEU A 57 -1.75 8.64 -12.40
CA LEU A 57 -1.52 9.07 -11.01
C LEU A 57 -1.82 7.96 -9.99
N SER A 58 -1.53 6.73 -10.37
CA SER A 58 -1.74 5.53 -9.55
C SER A 58 -0.39 4.91 -9.20
N VAL A 59 -0.26 4.47 -7.96
CA VAL A 59 0.88 3.66 -7.55
C VAL A 59 0.76 2.24 -8.12
N ILE A 60 1.88 1.65 -8.52
CA ILE A 60 1.93 0.26 -9.00
C ILE A 60 2.40 -0.65 -7.86
N TYR A 61 3.55 -0.34 -7.26
CA TYR A 61 4.03 -0.99 -6.04
C TYR A 61 5.09 -0.13 -5.33
N SER A 62 5.34 -0.41 -4.06
CA SER A 62 6.47 0.11 -3.28
C SER A 62 7.36 -1.03 -2.78
N GLU A 63 8.58 -0.67 -2.40
CA GLU A 63 9.53 -1.58 -1.78
C GLU A 63 10.26 -0.89 -0.62
N HIS A 64 10.37 -1.60 0.51
CA HIS A 64 11.10 -1.15 1.69
C HIS A 64 11.67 -2.33 2.48
N ASP A 65 12.62 -2.01 3.35
CA ASP A 65 13.16 -2.95 4.34
C ASP A 65 12.39 -2.78 5.66
N LEU A 66 11.84 -3.88 6.18
CA LEU A 66 11.19 -3.96 7.48
C LEU A 66 12.19 -4.50 8.50
N LEU A 67 12.58 -3.65 9.44
CA LEU A 67 13.67 -3.92 10.40
C LEU A 67 13.15 -4.75 11.59
N GLY A 68 13.09 -6.07 11.42
CA GLY A 68 12.52 -6.99 12.41
C GLY A 68 13.12 -6.86 13.81
N GLY A 69 14.44 -6.79 13.94
CA GLY A 69 15.09 -6.65 15.25
C GLY A 69 14.89 -5.30 15.95
N SER A 70 14.22 -4.34 15.31
CA SER A 70 13.94 -3.01 15.87
C SER A 70 12.45 -2.68 15.93
N ILE A 71 11.58 -3.45 15.24
CA ILE A 71 10.17 -3.08 15.06
C ILE A 71 9.37 -3.07 16.37
N GLU A 72 9.67 -3.95 17.31
CA GLU A 72 9.03 -3.96 18.64
C GLU A 72 9.42 -2.77 19.52
N LYS A 73 10.53 -2.10 19.19
CA LYS A 73 11.05 -0.92 19.89
C LYS A 73 10.88 0.35 19.04
N ALA A 74 10.04 0.28 18.01
CA ALA A 74 9.77 1.42 17.13
C ALA A 74 9.24 2.62 17.94
N GLN A 75 9.62 3.81 17.52
CA GLN A 75 9.04 5.03 18.06
C GLN A 75 7.55 5.08 17.71
N ILE A 76 6.69 5.15 18.73
CA ILE A 76 5.25 5.29 18.54
C ILE A 76 4.87 6.75 18.70
N ASN A 77 4.36 7.34 17.62
CA ASN A 77 3.76 8.68 17.65
C ASN A 77 2.40 8.63 16.97
N ASN A 78 1.36 8.94 17.74
CA ASN A 78 -0.02 8.95 17.25
C ASN A 78 -0.38 10.23 16.48
N ASN A 79 0.51 11.24 16.46
CA ASN A 79 0.32 12.47 15.68
C ASN A 79 0.70 12.23 14.22
N ARG A 80 -0.27 11.75 13.46
CA ARG A 80 -0.14 11.47 12.03
C ARG A 80 -0.16 12.77 11.20
N PRO A 81 0.83 13.01 10.32
CA PRO A 81 0.84 14.20 9.49
C PRO A 81 -0.22 14.12 8.37
N SER A 82 -0.55 15.27 7.78
CA SER A 82 -1.35 15.31 6.56
C SER A 82 -0.59 14.73 5.36
N PHE A 83 -1.31 14.08 4.45
CA PHE A 83 -0.74 13.61 3.18
C PHE A 83 -0.28 14.75 2.29
N ARG A 84 0.88 14.57 1.65
CA ARG A 84 1.55 15.56 0.81
C ARG A 84 1.67 15.07 -0.63
N VAL A 85 1.59 16.00 -1.58
CA VAL A 85 1.88 15.70 -3.00
C VAL A 85 3.39 15.59 -3.24
N GLY A 86 4.19 16.32 -2.46
CA GLY A 86 5.64 16.37 -2.63
C GLY A 86 6.00 17.00 -3.98
N GLY A 87 7.03 16.47 -4.63
CA GLY A 87 7.51 16.90 -5.94
C GLY A 87 6.73 16.35 -7.15
N LEU A 88 5.58 15.69 -6.94
CA LEU A 88 4.79 15.15 -8.04
C LEU A 88 4.15 16.28 -8.85
N LYS A 89 4.37 16.28 -10.17
CA LYS A 89 3.70 17.18 -11.09
C LYS A 89 2.28 16.65 -11.35
N SER A 90 1.28 17.23 -10.69
CA SER A 90 -0.13 16.89 -10.90
C SER A 90 -0.98 18.16 -10.90
N LYS A 91 -2.01 18.17 -11.76
CA LYS A 91 -3.04 19.22 -11.78
C LYS A 91 -4.21 18.90 -10.82
N ILE A 92 -4.21 17.71 -10.21
CA ILE A 92 -5.30 17.26 -9.34
C ILE A 92 -5.00 17.64 -7.90
N ARG A 93 -6.04 18.13 -7.21
CA ARG A 93 -6.02 18.37 -5.77
C ARG A 93 -6.36 17.09 -5.01
N PHE A 94 -5.35 16.24 -4.80
CA PHE A 94 -5.50 14.94 -4.13
C PHE A 94 -6.34 14.98 -2.82
N PRO A 95 -6.15 15.94 -1.88
CA PRO A 95 -6.99 15.98 -0.67
C PRO A 95 -8.49 16.05 -0.96
N SER A 96 -8.91 16.78 -2.00
CA SER A 96 -10.31 16.92 -2.39
C SER A 96 -10.85 15.62 -2.98
N THR A 97 -10.06 14.95 -3.82
CA THR A 97 -10.37 13.66 -4.45
C THR A 97 -10.72 12.57 -3.44
N TYR A 98 -10.12 12.58 -2.26
CA TYR A 98 -10.38 11.59 -1.19
C TYR A 98 -11.51 11.98 -0.23
N THR A 99 -12.24 13.07 -0.47
CA THR A 99 -13.43 13.39 0.34
C THR A 99 -14.62 12.53 -0.07
N GLN A 100 -15.46 12.14 0.89
CA GLN A 100 -16.68 11.36 0.61
C GLN A 100 -17.62 12.10 -0.36
N ASN A 101 -17.69 13.42 -0.29
CA ASN A 101 -18.51 14.22 -1.21
C ASN A 101 -18.00 14.14 -2.65
N SER A 102 -16.68 14.29 -2.88
CA SER A 102 -16.10 14.12 -4.21
C SER A 102 -16.24 12.68 -4.72
N GLN A 103 -16.06 11.68 -3.85
CA GLN A 103 -16.25 10.28 -4.23
C GLN A 103 -17.69 9.96 -4.60
N ARG A 104 -18.68 10.50 -3.86
CA ARG A 104 -20.10 10.33 -4.17
C ARG A 104 -20.44 10.94 -5.53
N ALA A 105 -20.04 12.19 -5.77
CA ALA A 105 -20.25 12.86 -7.06
C ALA A 105 -19.56 12.09 -8.21
N ARG A 106 -18.36 11.57 -7.95
CA ARG A 106 -17.62 10.79 -8.95
C ARG A 106 -18.30 9.45 -9.26
N LEU A 107 -18.74 8.70 -8.24
CA LEU A 107 -19.48 7.46 -8.46
C LEU A 107 -20.84 7.70 -9.10
N GLU A 108 -21.53 8.80 -8.78
CA GLU A 108 -22.77 9.17 -9.45
C GLU A 108 -22.54 9.36 -10.95
N SER A 109 -21.49 10.09 -11.32
CA SER A 109 -21.09 10.28 -12.73
C SER A 109 -20.71 8.97 -13.42
N LEU A 110 -19.94 8.10 -12.76
CA LEU A 110 -19.50 6.82 -13.32
C LEU A 110 -20.64 5.81 -13.49
N LEU A 111 -21.52 5.74 -12.49
CA LEU A 111 -22.53 4.69 -12.40
C LEU A 111 -23.90 5.13 -12.93
N GLY A 112 -24.10 6.43 -13.16
CA GLY A 112 -25.32 7.00 -13.73
C GLY A 112 -26.47 7.16 -12.75
N SER A 113 -26.23 7.11 -11.43
CA SER A 113 -27.26 7.32 -10.41
C SER A 113 -26.69 7.79 -9.06
N ALA A 114 -27.28 8.86 -8.53
CA ALA A 114 -27.01 9.37 -7.19
C ALA A 114 -27.40 8.36 -6.10
N GLU A 115 -28.51 7.67 -6.28
CA GLU A 115 -28.98 6.63 -5.35
C GLU A 115 -27.98 5.47 -5.28
N LEU A 116 -27.48 5.03 -6.43
CA LEU A 116 -26.49 3.96 -6.50
C LEU A 116 -25.15 4.39 -5.90
N ALA A 117 -24.71 5.63 -6.14
CA ALA A 117 -23.51 6.18 -5.50
C ALA A 117 -23.64 6.24 -3.96
N ASN A 118 -24.81 6.64 -3.45
CA ASN A 118 -25.11 6.69 -2.02
C ASN A 118 -25.14 5.30 -1.36
N LYS A 119 -25.43 4.24 -2.12
CA LYS A 119 -25.31 2.86 -1.62
C LYS A 119 -23.86 2.47 -1.30
N TYR A 120 -22.90 2.99 -2.06
CA TYR A 120 -21.48 2.68 -1.89
C TYR A 120 -20.76 3.65 -0.93
N ILE A 121 -21.14 4.93 -0.92
CA ILE A 121 -20.46 5.96 -0.12
C ILE A 121 -21.27 6.35 1.12
N SER A 122 -20.71 6.06 2.29
CA SER A 122 -21.25 6.41 3.60
C SER A 122 -20.15 6.92 4.54
N SER A 123 -20.51 7.23 5.79
CA SER A 123 -19.54 7.61 6.82
C SER A 123 -18.50 6.54 7.12
N SER A 124 -18.82 5.26 6.89
CA SER A 124 -17.94 4.11 7.11
C SER A 124 -17.44 3.44 5.83
N SER A 125 -18.06 3.73 4.68
CA SER A 125 -17.73 3.16 3.38
C SER A 125 -17.28 4.24 2.42
N PHE A 126 -15.97 4.34 2.20
CA PHE A 126 -15.35 5.30 1.29
C PHE A 126 -13.94 4.84 0.95
N PHE A 127 -13.34 5.38 -0.11
CA PHE A 127 -11.92 5.15 -0.39
C PHE A 127 -11.06 6.00 0.54
N ALA A 128 -10.28 5.33 1.36
CA ALA A 128 -9.20 5.90 2.14
C ALA A 128 -7.90 5.96 1.34
N ARG A 129 -6.92 6.67 1.89
CA ARG A 129 -5.54 6.69 1.40
C ARG A 129 -4.82 5.47 1.96
N GLY A 130 -5.02 4.29 1.36
CA GLY A 130 -4.39 3.04 1.79
C GLY A 130 -2.90 3.05 1.49
N HIS A 131 -2.06 2.98 2.51
CA HIS A 131 -0.61 3.00 2.34
C HIS A 131 -0.09 1.70 1.72
N LEU A 132 0.93 1.80 0.86
CA LEU A 132 1.67 0.62 0.39
C LEU A 132 2.86 0.30 1.30
N THR A 133 3.70 1.30 1.58
CA THR A 133 4.65 1.28 2.70
C THR A 133 3.96 1.93 3.91
N PRO A 134 3.47 1.18 4.90
CA PRO A 134 2.71 1.74 6.01
C PRO A 134 3.61 2.44 7.04
N ASP A 135 3.04 3.40 7.75
CA ASP A 135 3.74 4.11 8.82
C ASP A 135 4.12 3.17 9.98
N GLY A 136 3.31 2.15 10.24
CA GLY A 136 3.58 1.12 11.25
C GLY A 136 4.82 0.25 10.98
N ASP A 137 5.37 0.26 9.76
CA ASP A 137 6.62 -0.45 9.44
C ASP A 137 7.88 0.38 9.75
N ALA A 138 7.70 1.66 10.10
CA ALA A 138 8.80 2.56 10.41
C ALA A 138 9.26 2.44 11.87
N VAL A 139 10.58 2.37 12.08
CA VAL A 139 11.16 2.36 13.44
C VAL A 139 11.37 3.76 14.03
N LEU A 140 11.42 4.80 13.18
CA LEU A 140 11.58 6.20 13.57
C LEU A 140 10.34 7.02 13.19
N ASN A 141 10.00 8.02 14.00
CA ASN A 141 8.91 8.95 13.74
C ASN A 141 9.07 9.72 12.42
N THR A 142 10.31 10.06 12.05
CA THR A 142 10.61 10.74 10.77
C THR A 142 10.34 9.82 9.57
N TRP A 143 10.59 8.52 9.72
CA TRP A 143 10.33 7.50 8.70
C TRP A 143 8.83 7.24 8.56
N ALA A 144 8.10 7.18 9.68
CA ALA A 144 6.64 7.13 9.68
C ALA A 144 6.06 8.34 8.95
N GLY A 145 6.54 9.56 9.24
CA GLY A 145 6.10 10.78 8.54
C GLY A 145 6.42 10.79 7.03
N ALA A 146 7.43 10.04 6.60
CA ALA A 146 7.80 9.91 5.18
C ALA A 146 6.82 9.05 4.37
N THR A 147 5.97 8.23 5.00
CA THR A 147 5.00 7.40 4.26
C THR A 147 3.80 8.19 3.76
N TYR A 148 3.56 9.39 4.30
CA TYR A 148 2.41 10.26 4.02
C TYR A 148 2.57 11.08 2.73
N PHE A 149 2.98 10.44 1.64
CA PHE A 149 2.94 11.02 0.29
C PHE A 149 1.86 10.32 -0.54
N TYR A 150 1.13 11.08 -1.36
CA TYR A 150 0.10 10.51 -2.25
C TYR A 150 0.66 9.51 -3.26
N ILE A 151 1.97 9.55 -3.53
CA ILE A 151 2.62 8.54 -4.37
C ILE A 151 2.61 7.14 -3.72
N ASN A 152 2.56 7.06 -2.39
CA ASN A 152 2.66 5.82 -1.62
C ASN A 152 1.27 5.29 -1.22
N VAL A 153 0.19 5.76 -1.85
CA VAL A 153 -1.17 5.33 -1.52
C VAL A 153 -1.98 4.94 -2.73
N ALA A 154 -2.90 4.00 -2.52
CA ALA A 154 -3.96 3.68 -3.45
C ALA A 154 -5.35 3.92 -2.81
N PRO A 155 -6.40 4.16 -3.61
CA PRO A 155 -7.77 4.15 -3.12
C PRO A 155 -8.17 2.79 -2.56
N GLU A 156 -8.22 2.68 -1.26
CA GLU A 156 -8.60 1.44 -0.58
C GLU A 156 -9.91 1.66 0.18
N TRP A 157 -10.89 0.79 0.03
CA TRP A 157 -12.11 0.87 0.83
C TRP A 157 -11.76 0.88 2.31
N GLN A 158 -12.25 1.87 3.05
CA GLN A 158 -11.90 2.11 4.44
C GLN A 158 -12.08 0.85 5.30
N VAL A 159 -13.17 0.11 5.09
CA VAL A 159 -13.48 -1.15 5.79
C VAL A 159 -12.49 -2.29 5.50
N ILE A 160 -11.80 -2.24 4.36
CA ILE A 160 -10.75 -3.18 3.96
C ILE A 160 -9.42 -2.77 4.59
N ASN A 161 -9.08 -1.48 4.46
CA ASN A 161 -7.87 -0.86 5.00
C ASN A 161 -7.72 -1.12 6.50
N VAL A 162 -8.75 -0.82 7.29
CA VAL A 162 -8.77 -1.09 8.74
C VAL A 162 -9.29 -2.48 9.10
N GLY A 163 -9.60 -3.30 8.09
CA GLY A 163 -10.12 -4.65 8.21
C GLY A 163 -9.01 -5.69 8.09
N ASN A 164 -8.99 -6.43 6.99
CA ASN A 164 -8.00 -7.49 6.77
C ASN A 164 -6.66 -6.95 6.28
N TRP A 165 -6.62 -5.78 5.66
CA TRP A 165 -5.35 -5.24 5.19
C TRP A 165 -4.38 -4.89 6.34
N VAL A 166 -4.84 -4.18 7.36
CA VAL A 166 -4.03 -3.94 8.57
C VAL A 166 -3.60 -5.24 9.28
N ARG A 167 -4.38 -6.33 9.15
CA ARG A 167 -4.01 -7.66 9.69
C ARG A 167 -2.86 -8.29 8.91
N VAL A 168 -2.86 -8.16 7.59
CA VAL A 168 -1.73 -8.56 6.72
C VAL A 168 -0.46 -7.79 7.12
N GLU A 169 -0.57 -6.48 7.34
CA GLU A 169 0.56 -5.66 7.78
C GLU A 169 1.07 -6.06 9.18
N ASN A 170 0.18 -6.27 10.13
CA ASN A 170 0.53 -6.73 11.47
C ASN A 170 1.19 -8.12 11.45
N ALA A 171 0.71 -9.03 10.60
CA ALA A 171 1.29 -10.36 10.43
C ALA A 171 2.72 -10.28 9.88
N ALA A 172 2.97 -9.43 8.88
CA ALA A 172 4.32 -9.20 8.35
C ALA A 172 5.28 -8.65 9.42
N ARG A 173 4.83 -7.67 10.22
CA ARG A 173 5.60 -7.13 11.35
C ARG A 173 5.93 -8.20 12.39
N LYS A 174 4.95 -9.04 12.75
CA LYS A 174 5.16 -10.14 13.71
C LYS A 174 6.18 -11.17 13.21
N VAL A 175 6.13 -11.53 11.93
CA VAL A 175 7.12 -12.47 11.35
C VAL A 175 8.52 -11.84 11.32
N ALA A 176 8.65 -10.58 10.89
CA ALA A 176 9.93 -9.88 10.92
C ALA A 176 10.50 -9.79 12.35
N ALA A 177 9.68 -9.43 13.34
CA ALA A 177 10.07 -9.37 14.75
C ALA A 177 10.59 -10.73 15.26
N ARG A 178 9.87 -11.83 14.99
CA ARG A 178 10.30 -13.17 15.41
C ARG A 178 11.60 -13.59 14.74
N LEU A 179 11.74 -13.34 13.43
CA LEU A 179 12.98 -13.62 12.72
C LEU A 179 14.16 -12.81 13.30
N ASN A 180 13.86 -11.69 13.97
CA ASN A 180 14.83 -10.74 14.51
C ASN A 180 15.84 -10.30 13.43
N ASP A 181 15.37 -10.20 12.18
CA ASP A 181 16.17 -9.88 11.01
C ASP A 181 15.36 -8.97 10.06
N THR A 182 16.05 -8.38 9.09
CA THR A 182 15.46 -7.52 8.07
C THR A 182 14.72 -8.34 7.02
N VAL A 183 13.45 -8.02 6.82
CA VAL A 183 12.61 -8.60 5.79
C VAL A 183 12.37 -7.58 4.70
N LYS A 184 12.47 -7.98 3.44
CA LYS A 184 12.13 -7.14 2.28
C LYS A 184 10.63 -7.21 2.05
N ILE A 185 9.99 -6.05 2.02
CA ILE A 185 8.57 -5.92 1.77
C ILE A 185 8.36 -5.31 0.38
N PHE A 186 7.48 -5.95 -0.38
CA PHE A 186 6.96 -5.39 -1.63
C PHE A 186 5.45 -5.31 -1.48
N THR A 187 4.88 -4.12 -1.59
CA THR A 187 3.43 -3.95 -1.54
C THR A 187 2.98 -3.34 -2.85
N GLY A 188 1.95 -3.86 -3.49
CA GLY A 188 1.43 -3.28 -4.71
C GLY A 188 -0.03 -3.53 -4.94
N VAL A 189 -0.47 -3.10 -6.12
CA VAL A 189 -1.86 -3.21 -6.55
C VAL A 189 -1.96 -4.01 -7.84
N TYR A 190 -3.14 -4.50 -8.18
CA TYR A 190 -3.40 -5.16 -9.46
C TYR A 190 -4.86 -5.05 -9.89
N ASP A 191 -5.03 -4.82 -11.19
CA ASP A 191 -6.32 -4.62 -11.86
C ASP A 191 -7.10 -3.40 -11.32
N VAL A 192 -8.10 -2.93 -12.07
CA VAL A 192 -8.95 -1.79 -11.67
C VAL A 192 -10.27 -2.32 -11.14
N LEU A 193 -10.65 -1.88 -9.94
CA LEU A 193 -11.94 -2.22 -9.35
C LEU A 193 -13.06 -1.78 -10.30
N THR A 194 -14.04 -2.65 -10.51
CA THR A 194 -15.27 -2.29 -11.23
C THR A 194 -16.47 -2.39 -10.30
N LEU A 195 -17.46 -1.50 -10.50
CA LEU A 195 -18.78 -1.57 -9.87
C LEU A 195 -19.86 -1.55 -10.96
N PRO A 196 -21.01 -2.18 -10.75
CA PRO A 196 -22.11 -2.15 -11.71
C PRO A 196 -22.72 -0.75 -11.81
N ASP A 197 -22.93 -0.27 -13.04
CA ASP A 197 -23.74 0.91 -13.33
C ASP A 197 -25.25 0.63 -13.14
N VAL A 198 -26.08 1.64 -13.39
CA VAL A 198 -27.56 1.52 -13.36
C VAL A 198 -28.14 0.42 -14.27
N ARG A 199 -27.37 -0.08 -15.24
CA ARG A 199 -27.77 -1.18 -16.15
C ARG A 199 -27.07 -2.50 -15.80
N GLY A 200 -26.36 -2.56 -14.67
CA GLY A 200 -25.62 -3.75 -14.23
C GLY A 200 -24.30 -3.98 -14.97
N ARG A 201 -23.82 -3.04 -15.79
CA ARG A 201 -22.56 -3.18 -16.54
C ARG A 201 -21.38 -2.80 -15.66
N PRO A 202 -20.27 -3.55 -15.69
CA PRO A 202 -19.09 -3.21 -14.89
C PRO A 202 -18.44 -1.92 -15.41
N VAL A 203 -18.22 -0.96 -14.50
CA VAL A 203 -17.55 0.32 -14.79
C VAL A 203 -16.28 0.43 -13.93
N PRO A 204 -15.10 0.68 -14.52
CA PRO A 204 -13.87 0.92 -13.77
C PRO A 204 -13.96 2.15 -12.86
N ILE A 205 -13.45 2.03 -11.64
CA ILE A 205 -13.52 3.08 -10.63
C ILE A 205 -12.24 3.91 -10.61
N THR A 206 -12.41 5.21 -10.81
CA THR A 206 -11.36 6.22 -10.64
C THR A 206 -11.90 7.37 -9.78
N LEU A 207 -11.01 8.07 -9.08
CA LEU A 207 -11.44 9.13 -8.16
C LEU A 207 -11.52 10.53 -8.81
N THR A 208 -11.09 10.69 -10.06
CA THR A 208 -11.11 11.99 -10.76
C THR A 208 -11.89 11.95 -12.07
N GLU A 209 -12.39 13.12 -12.49
CA GLU A 209 -13.11 13.32 -13.76
C GLU A 209 -12.26 13.00 -15.00
N THR A 210 -10.94 13.21 -14.90
CA THR A 210 -9.95 12.87 -15.92
C THR A 210 -9.60 11.38 -15.98
N ASN A 211 -10.35 10.52 -15.28
CA ASN A 211 -10.10 9.09 -15.18
C ASN A 211 -8.72 8.74 -14.58
N GLN A 212 -8.23 9.54 -13.65
CA GLN A 212 -6.98 9.31 -12.91
C GLN A 212 -7.29 8.89 -11.46
N VAL A 213 -6.26 8.43 -10.75
CA VAL A 213 -6.34 7.85 -9.40
C VAL A 213 -7.27 6.64 -9.41
N GLU A 214 -6.80 5.57 -10.02
CA GLU A 214 -7.55 4.32 -10.18
C GLU A 214 -7.68 3.61 -8.83
N ALA A 215 -8.88 3.13 -8.52
CA ALA A 215 -9.09 2.25 -7.39
C ALA A 215 -8.70 0.82 -7.78
N PRO A 216 -7.70 0.21 -7.13
CA PRO A 216 -7.27 -1.13 -7.48
C PRO A 216 -8.30 -2.17 -7.08
N LYS A 217 -8.43 -3.26 -7.85
CA LYS A 217 -9.26 -4.41 -7.46
C LYS A 217 -8.56 -5.26 -6.39
N TRP A 218 -7.25 -5.46 -6.53
CA TRP A 218 -6.45 -6.28 -5.63
C TRP A 218 -5.30 -5.48 -5.04
N ILE A 219 -5.02 -5.73 -3.77
CA ILE A 219 -3.83 -5.23 -3.07
C ILE A 219 -3.03 -6.44 -2.63
N TRP A 220 -1.72 -6.43 -2.84
CA TRP A 220 -0.85 -7.56 -2.54
C TRP A 220 0.38 -7.13 -1.76
N LYS A 221 0.91 -8.02 -0.92
CA LYS A 221 2.14 -7.83 -0.16
C LYS A 221 3.00 -9.08 -0.22
N VAL A 222 4.22 -8.97 -0.71
CA VAL A 222 5.25 -10.00 -0.59
C VAL A 222 6.10 -9.71 0.65
N VAL A 223 6.25 -10.74 1.48
CA VAL A 223 7.15 -10.76 2.64
C VAL A 223 8.30 -11.69 2.28
N HIS A 224 9.48 -11.15 2.00
CA HIS A 224 10.66 -11.89 1.57
C HIS A 224 11.77 -11.77 2.63
N HIS A 225 12.15 -12.90 3.22
CA HIS A 225 13.30 -12.99 4.11
C HIS A 225 14.53 -13.50 3.32
N PRO A 226 15.50 -12.62 2.99
CA PRO A 226 16.61 -12.99 2.10
C PRO A 226 17.55 -14.04 2.70
N ALA A 227 17.77 -14.01 4.02
CA ALA A 227 18.74 -14.90 4.68
C ALA A 227 18.36 -16.38 4.58
N SER A 228 17.05 -16.70 4.60
CA SER A 228 16.54 -18.07 4.40
C SER A 228 16.04 -18.33 2.98
N ASP A 229 16.22 -17.39 2.05
CA ASP A 229 15.69 -17.45 0.67
C ASP A 229 14.23 -17.92 0.67
N SER A 230 13.40 -17.27 1.50
CA SER A 230 12.00 -17.65 1.70
C SER A 230 11.04 -16.47 1.57
N ALA A 231 9.93 -16.64 0.87
CA ALA A 231 8.92 -15.60 0.72
C ALA A 231 7.50 -16.15 0.70
N ILE A 232 6.54 -15.26 0.95
CA ILE A 232 5.11 -15.50 0.80
C ILE A 232 4.47 -14.23 0.22
N ALA A 233 3.46 -14.40 -0.64
CA ALA A 233 2.63 -13.30 -1.11
C ALA A 233 1.24 -13.38 -0.46
N LEU A 234 0.78 -12.31 0.16
CA LEU A 234 -0.59 -12.15 0.65
C LEU A 234 -1.35 -11.21 -0.29
N VAL A 235 -2.61 -11.51 -0.58
CA VAL A 235 -3.44 -10.75 -1.52
C VAL A 235 -4.81 -10.53 -0.89
N THR A 236 -5.30 -9.30 -0.95
CA THR A 236 -6.60 -8.87 -0.42
C THR A 236 -7.45 -8.26 -1.52
N LEU A 237 -8.71 -8.67 -1.60
CA LEU A 237 -9.72 -8.07 -2.48
C LEU A 237 -10.16 -6.71 -1.92
N ASN A 238 -9.97 -5.65 -2.70
CA ASN A 238 -10.42 -4.30 -2.38
C ASN A 238 -11.87 -4.08 -2.86
N ASN A 239 -12.79 -4.94 -2.42
CA ASN A 239 -14.21 -4.81 -2.74
C ASN A 239 -15.09 -5.42 -1.63
N PRO A 240 -15.62 -4.60 -0.69
CA PRO A 240 -16.49 -5.09 0.37
C PRO A 240 -17.89 -5.51 -0.11
N PHE A 241 -18.21 -5.27 -1.39
CA PHE A 241 -19.49 -5.57 -2.03
C PHE A 241 -19.43 -6.80 -2.95
N ALA A 242 -18.26 -7.45 -3.04
CA ALA A 242 -18.10 -8.64 -3.82
C ALA A 242 -18.97 -9.79 -3.28
N ASP A 243 -19.40 -10.68 -4.18
CA ASP A 243 -20.05 -11.92 -3.81
C ASP A 243 -19.05 -13.09 -3.74
N SER A 244 -19.51 -14.25 -3.27
CA SER A 244 -18.69 -15.45 -3.05
C SER A 244 -18.14 -16.10 -4.32
N ARG A 245 -18.47 -15.60 -5.52
CA ARG A 245 -17.98 -16.12 -6.80
C ARG A 245 -16.63 -15.52 -7.20
N GLU A 246 -16.18 -14.45 -6.54
CA GLU A 246 -14.87 -13.86 -6.80
C GLU A 246 -13.77 -14.89 -6.50
N LYS A 247 -12.96 -15.21 -7.51
CA LYS A 247 -11.93 -16.25 -7.42
C LYS A 247 -10.60 -15.63 -6.99
N PRO A 248 -9.82 -16.32 -6.13
CA PRO A 248 -8.46 -15.89 -5.82
C PRO A 248 -7.58 -15.93 -7.06
N LEU A 249 -6.59 -15.04 -7.12
CA LEU A 249 -5.63 -14.95 -8.24
C LEU A 249 -4.73 -16.19 -8.36
N CYS A 250 -4.61 -16.98 -7.30
CA CYS A 250 -3.80 -18.18 -7.23
C CYS A 250 -4.29 -19.11 -6.12
N ASN A 251 -3.75 -20.33 -6.08
CA ASN A 251 -4.12 -21.32 -5.06
C ASN A 251 -3.76 -20.80 -3.66
N ASN A 252 -4.75 -20.84 -2.76
CA ASN A 252 -4.58 -20.35 -1.40
C ASN A 252 -3.80 -21.36 -0.54
N ILE A 253 -2.60 -20.99 -0.11
CA ILE A 253 -1.71 -21.80 0.73
C ILE A 253 -1.53 -21.22 2.15
N CYS A 254 -2.40 -20.29 2.59
CA CYS A 254 -2.24 -19.65 3.90
C CYS A 254 -2.20 -20.68 5.05
N ALA A 255 -3.18 -21.58 5.12
CA ALA A 255 -3.36 -22.51 6.23
C ALA A 255 -2.19 -23.49 6.36
N GLU A 256 -1.73 -24.04 5.24
CA GLU A 256 -0.58 -24.95 5.19
C GLU A 256 0.73 -24.31 5.67
N ASN A 257 0.81 -22.98 5.66
CA ASN A 257 1.99 -22.21 6.02
C ASN A 257 1.79 -21.33 7.26
N GLY A 258 0.66 -21.49 7.98
CA GLY A 258 0.32 -20.79 9.22
C GLY A 258 -0.07 -19.31 9.07
N TRP A 259 -0.27 -18.83 7.84
CA TRP A 259 -0.62 -17.43 7.56
C TRP A 259 -2.13 -17.16 7.59
N ASP A 260 -2.95 -18.19 7.81
CA ASP A 260 -4.39 -18.06 7.83
C ASP A 260 -4.89 -17.31 9.07
N GLN A 261 -5.94 -16.53 8.87
CA GLN A 261 -6.73 -15.93 9.94
C GLN A 261 -8.21 -16.15 9.60
N GLN A 262 -9.04 -16.41 10.60
CA GLN A 262 -10.47 -16.64 10.38
C GLN A 262 -11.12 -15.46 9.67
N GLU A 263 -10.69 -14.24 9.98
CA GLU A 263 -11.23 -13.01 9.40
C GLU A 263 -10.93 -12.85 7.91
N PHE A 264 -9.93 -13.53 7.36
CA PHE A 264 -9.55 -13.45 5.94
C PHE A 264 -10.66 -13.92 5.00
N GLN A 265 -11.66 -14.65 5.50
CA GLN A 265 -12.82 -15.07 4.73
C GLN A 265 -13.97 -14.04 4.70
N ASP A 266 -13.92 -12.98 5.53
CA ASP A 266 -14.96 -11.94 5.54
C ASP A 266 -14.75 -10.95 4.37
N LEU A 267 -15.51 -11.14 3.30
CA LEU A 267 -15.52 -10.28 2.10
C LEU A 267 -15.69 -8.79 2.46
N ARG A 268 -16.50 -8.47 3.47
CA ARG A 268 -16.78 -7.07 3.87
C ARG A 268 -15.57 -6.38 4.47
N LYS A 269 -14.58 -7.15 4.93
CA LYS A 269 -13.29 -6.67 5.48
C LYS A 269 -12.11 -6.96 4.56
N GLY A 270 -12.36 -7.58 3.40
CA GLY A 270 -11.38 -7.88 2.37
C GLY A 270 -10.99 -9.33 2.37
N PHE A 271 -11.58 -10.10 1.45
CA PHE A 271 -11.20 -11.49 1.25
C PHE A 271 -9.69 -11.58 0.99
N THR A 272 -8.99 -12.36 1.81
CA THR A 272 -7.53 -12.42 1.83
C THR A 272 -7.05 -13.86 1.70
N PHE A 273 -6.02 -14.06 0.87
CA PHE A 273 -5.40 -15.37 0.64
C PHE A 273 -3.90 -15.21 0.44
N CYS A 274 -3.18 -16.34 0.42
CA CYS A 274 -1.72 -16.37 0.33
C CYS A 274 -1.30 -17.30 -0.79
N CYS A 275 -0.22 -16.95 -1.48
CA CYS A 275 0.34 -17.72 -2.59
C CYS A 275 1.87 -17.72 -2.53
N THR A 276 2.47 -18.62 -3.31
CA THR A 276 3.89 -18.45 -3.65
C THR A 276 4.06 -17.19 -4.51
N VAL A 277 5.19 -16.51 -4.37
CA VAL A 277 5.50 -15.32 -5.19
C VAL A 277 5.51 -15.68 -6.68
N ARG A 278 6.02 -16.87 -7.00
CA ARG A 278 6.04 -17.41 -8.37
C ARG A 278 4.63 -17.54 -8.97
N ASP A 279 3.68 -18.09 -8.24
CA ASP A 279 2.32 -18.29 -8.76
C ASP A 279 1.57 -16.98 -8.89
N LEU A 280 1.72 -16.06 -7.93
CA LEU A 280 1.13 -14.73 -8.05
C LEU A 280 1.70 -13.96 -9.25
N ARG A 281 3.02 -14.05 -9.50
CA ARG A 281 3.70 -13.37 -10.61
C ARG A 281 3.31 -13.91 -11.99
N LYS A 282 2.76 -15.12 -12.10
CA LYS A 282 2.15 -15.60 -13.36
C LYS A 282 0.96 -14.75 -13.78
N VAL A 283 0.27 -14.15 -12.82
CA VAL A 283 -0.89 -13.26 -13.04
C VAL A 283 -0.46 -11.79 -13.03
N ILE A 284 0.39 -11.42 -12.07
CA ILE A 284 0.91 -10.07 -11.89
C ILE A 284 2.37 -10.00 -12.35
N SER A 285 2.57 -9.90 -13.66
CA SER A 285 3.90 -10.02 -14.30
C SER A 285 4.90 -8.94 -13.89
N PHE A 286 4.45 -7.81 -13.36
CA PHE A 286 5.31 -6.72 -12.90
C PHE A 286 5.81 -6.87 -11.45
N ILE A 287 5.42 -7.93 -10.72
CA ILE A 287 6.07 -8.27 -9.45
C ILE A 287 7.57 -8.45 -9.73
N PRO A 288 8.46 -7.72 -9.03
CA PRO A 288 9.87 -7.73 -9.36
C PRO A 288 10.50 -9.09 -9.00
N THR A 289 11.40 -9.60 -9.84
CA THR A 289 12.06 -10.90 -9.63
C THR A 289 12.86 -10.98 -8.33
N LYS A 290 13.31 -9.84 -7.79
CA LYS A 290 13.96 -9.79 -6.46
C LYS A 290 13.02 -10.03 -5.27
N ALA A 291 11.72 -10.12 -5.51
CA ALA A 291 10.74 -10.59 -4.54
C ALA A 291 10.64 -12.12 -4.49
N ASP A 292 11.26 -12.82 -5.46
CA ASP A 292 11.25 -14.27 -5.52
C ASP A 292 12.10 -14.90 -4.43
N ALA A 293 11.72 -16.12 -4.08
CA ALA A 293 12.41 -16.96 -3.13
C ALA A 293 12.26 -18.44 -3.51
N ARG A 294 13.23 -19.27 -3.13
CA ARG A 294 13.16 -20.72 -3.33
C ARG A 294 12.21 -21.41 -2.35
N ASN A 295 12.15 -20.90 -1.12
CA ASN A 295 11.39 -21.48 -0.03
C ASN A 295 10.12 -20.67 0.24
N ILE A 296 9.13 -21.30 0.90
CA ILE A 296 7.94 -20.61 1.38
C ILE A 296 8.23 -20.07 2.78
N LEU A 297 8.01 -18.77 2.98
CA LEU A 297 8.13 -18.17 4.30
C LEU A 297 6.93 -18.60 5.15
N ARG A 298 7.16 -19.39 6.19
CA ARG A 298 6.12 -19.82 7.13
C ARG A 298 5.85 -18.77 8.19
N PHE A 299 4.60 -18.72 8.64
CA PHE A 299 4.22 -17.79 9.68
C PHE A 299 4.71 -18.20 11.05
N ASN A 300 5.02 -19.48 11.32
CA ASN A 300 5.51 -19.99 12.61
C ASN A 300 6.99 -20.32 12.58
#